data_AF-A0A366HIQ3-F1
#
_entry.id   AF-A0A366HIQ3-F1
#
_cell.length_a   1.000
_cell.length_b   1.000
_cell.length_c   1.000
_cell.angle_alpha   90.00
_cell.angle_beta   90.00
_cell.angle_gamma   90.00
#
_symmetry.space_group_name_H-M   'P 1'
#
loop_
_entity.id
_entity.type
_entity.pdbx_description
1 polymer ?
#
loop_
_entity_poly.entity_id
_entity_poly.type
_entity_poly.pdbx_seq_one_letter_code
_entity_poly.pdbx_strand_id
1 'polypeptide(L)'
;MRAPPTCVRLWAGLSLVTGFTLATGFLHQVAAATGTGNDTEILARDLGGTRWFWHGREDRVLELRKDGTFDLEDWKQQGISAIWKATGPKQVTVTVVSQKFRNLTATLDFDTSLNSFTGKDLDQKRAIAPSPRIAVSPGPGGGHPALTKLLGGTQWYWHGKKDRVLEFRKDGNFQLADWAQQGISAVWQASGEREVTVTVTSAKFKNLTATLIFTENLSLFTGTDLDKNRIIAVSPRVDDGALLAQNLGGTRWLWHGKKDRVMKLRKDGHFELGDWNQQGISAVWQATGPREVTVTVISPKFRDLTATLVFDGGLTSFTGTDLDKKRQVVRSPRVDH
;
A
#
# COMPACT_ATOMS: atom_id res chain seq x y z
N MET A 1 -8.14 -63.01 3.53
CA MET A 1 -8.82 -62.80 4.84
C MET A 1 -8.96 -61.29 5.02
N ARG A 2 -10.01 -60.64 4.49
CA ARG A 2 -11.28 -60.24 5.16
C ARG A 2 -11.09 -59.56 6.54
N ALA A 3 -11.08 -58.21 6.50
CA ALA A 3 -11.83 -57.19 7.29
C ALA A 3 -12.36 -57.56 8.70
N PRO A 4 -12.44 -56.61 9.68
CA PRO A 4 -13.14 -55.33 9.46
C PRO A 4 -12.65 -54.06 10.22
N PRO A 5 -13.20 -52.88 9.86
CA PRO A 5 -13.14 -51.65 10.65
C PRO A 5 -14.28 -51.59 11.69
N THR A 6 -14.01 -51.03 12.86
CA THR A 6 -14.99 -50.80 13.93
C THR A 6 -15.77 -49.50 13.71
N CYS A 7 -17.10 -49.66 13.60
CA CYS A 7 -18.11 -48.63 13.77
C CYS A 7 -18.15 -48.12 15.22
N VAL A 8 -18.46 -46.82 15.37
CA VAL A 8 -19.26 -46.33 16.51
C VAL A 8 -20.43 -45.55 15.94
N ARG A 9 -21.63 -46.11 16.14
CA ARG A 9 -22.93 -45.42 16.04
C ARG A 9 -23.21 -44.76 17.38
N LEU A 10 -23.75 -43.54 17.39
CA LEU A 10 -24.73 -43.18 18.41
C LEU A 10 -25.77 -42.17 17.89
N TRP A 11 -26.97 -42.72 17.74
CA TRP A 11 -28.31 -42.21 18.02
C TRP A 11 -28.95 -41.10 17.18
N ALA A 12 -30.06 -41.56 16.57
CA ALA A 12 -31.14 -40.79 15.99
C ALA A 12 -31.98 -40.11 17.07
N GLY A 13 -32.44 -38.90 16.77
CA GLY A 13 -33.62 -38.28 17.36
C GLY A 13 -34.57 -37.91 16.23
N LEU A 14 -35.46 -38.84 15.89
CA LEU A 14 -36.57 -38.64 14.95
C LEU A 14 -37.68 -37.89 15.68
N SER A 15 -38.16 -36.78 15.15
CA SER A 15 -39.52 -36.30 15.38
C SER A 15 -40.01 -35.58 14.13
N LEU A 16 -40.78 -36.34 13.35
CA LEU A 16 -41.72 -35.81 12.37
C LEU A 16 -42.87 -35.15 13.15
N VAL A 17 -43.12 -33.87 12.91
CA VAL A 17 -44.49 -33.35 12.86
C VAL A 17 -44.60 -32.51 11.60
N THR A 18 -45.48 -32.97 10.74
CA THR A 18 -45.91 -32.40 9.46
C THR A 18 -46.77 -31.15 9.65
N GLY A 19 -46.55 -30.17 8.76
CA GLY A 19 -47.62 -29.35 8.17
C GLY A 19 -47.90 -28.00 8.84
N PHE A 20 -47.46 -26.91 8.20
CA PHE A 20 -48.34 -25.97 7.49
C PHE A 20 -47.48 -24.93 6.76
N THR A 21 -47.78 -24.73 5.48
CA THR A 21 -47.28 -23.67 4.60
C THR A 21 -47.65 -22.28 5.11
N LEU A 22 -46.70 -21.34 5.06
CA LEU A 22 -46.95 -19.95 4.66
C LEU A 22 -45.66 -19.35 4.12
N ALA A 23 -45.74 -18.89 2.88
CA ALA A 23 -44.72 -18.16 2.17
C ALA A 23 -44.58 -16.76 2.75
N THR A 24 -43.35 -16.36 3.09
CA THR A 24 -42.91 -14.97 3.05
C THR A 24 -41.40 -14.97 2.83
N GLY A 25 -40.99 -14.57 1.64
CA GLY A 25 -39.61 -14.38 1.28
C GLY A 25 -38.97 -13.27 2.12
N PHE A 26 -37.80 -13.56 2.66
CA PHE A 26 -36.82 -12.54 3.02
C PHE A 26 -35.59 -12.76 2.14
N LEU A 27 -35.72 -12.34 0.88
CA LEU A 27 -34.56 -11.91 0.11
C LEU A 27 -33.96 -10.72 0.86
N HIS A 28 -32.83 -10.94 1.53
CA HIS A 28 -31.94 -9.82 1.84
C HIS A 28 -31.44 -9.30 0.48
N GLN A 29 -32.11 -8.28 -0.02
CA GLN A 29 -31.59 -7.39 -1.05
C GLN A 29 -30.26 -6.84 -0.54
N VAL A 30 -29.17 -7.40 -1.04
CA VAL A 30 -27.94 -6.62 -1.20
C VAL A 30 -28.32 -5.57 -2.24
N ALA A 31 -28.57 -4.35 -1.78
CA ALA A 31 -28.77 -3.21 -2.64
C ALA A 31 -27.47 -2.97 -3.43
N ALA A 32 -27.36 -3.62 -4.58
CA ALA A 32 -26.46 -3.17 -5.63
C ALA A 32 -26.95 -1.77 -6.00
N ALA A 33 -26.15 -0.75 -5.72
CA ALA A 33 -26.39 0.59 -6.21
C ALA A 33 -26.42 0.51 -7.74
N THR A 34 -27.63 0.47 -8.32
CA THR A 34 -27.85 0.46 -9.76
C THR A 34 -27.42 1.82 -10.29
N GLY A 35 -26.17 1.92 -10.75
CA GLY A 35 -25.83 2.93 -11.75
C GLY A 35 -26.80 2.78 -12.92
N THR A 36 -27.24 3.90 -13.50
CA THR A 36 -28.05 3.83 -14.70
C THR A 36 -27.23 3.12 -15.79
N GLY A 37 -27.84 2.35 -16.70
CA GLY A 37 -27.08 1.59 -17.72
C GLY A 37 -26.06 2.45 -18.49
N ASN A 38 -26.37 3.74 -18.64
CA ASN A 38 -25.50 4.75 -19.21
C ASN A 38 -24.20 4.98 -18.40
N ASP A 39 -24.27 5.01 -17.07
CA ASP A 39 -23.09 5.24 -16.21
C ASP A 39 -22.08 4.09 -16.31
N THR A 40 -22.58 2.86 -16.38
CA THR A 40 -21.72 1.67 -16.51
C THR A 40 -21.06 1.58 -17.89
N GLU A 41 -21.74 2.00 -18.95
CA GLU A 41 -21.20 2.03 -20.31
C GLU A 41 -20.12 3.12 -20.45
N ILE A 42 -20.36 4.31 -19.89
CA ILE A 42 -19.37 5.40 -19.85
C ILE A 42 -18.11 4.96 -19.11
N LEU A 43 -18.25 4.39 -17.90
CA LEU A 43 -17.10 3.92 -17.13
C LEU A 43 -16.33 2.82 -17.87
N ALA A 44 -17.03 1.85 -18.47
CA ALA A 44 -16.37 0.79 -19.23
C ALA A 44 -15.60 1.32 -20.45
N ARG A 45 -16.15 2.31 -21.16
CA ARG A 45 -15.47 2.97 -22.27
C ARG A 45 -14.21 3.71 -21.79
N ASP A 46 -14.30 4.44 -20.69
CA ASP A 46 -13.21 5.30 -20.20
C ASP A 46 -12.07 4.49 -19.55
N LEU A 47 -12.38 3.31 -19.01
CA LEU A 47 -11.40 2.36 -18.46
C LEU A 47 -10.86 1.36 -19.50
N GLY A 48 -11.52 1.16 -20.64
CA GLY A 48 -11.09 0.20 -21.65
C GLY A 48 -9.73 0.54 -22.28
N GLY A 49 -8.77 -0.38 -22.18
CA GLY A 49 -7.39 -0.23 -22.66
C GLY A 49 -6.47 0.48 -21.67
N THR A 50 -6.84 0.54 -20.39
CA THR A 50 -6.04 1.20 -19.35
C THR A 50 -5.25 0.20 -18.52
N ARG A 51 -4.08 0.64 -18.04
CA ARG A 51 -3.20 -0.14 -17.18
C ARG A 51 -3.13 0.49 -15.80
N TRP A 52 -3.00 -0.34 -14.77
CA TRP A 52 -2.97 0.11 -13.39
C TRP A 52 -2.05 -0.75 -12.54
N PHE A 53 -1.52 -0.18 -11.48
CA PHE A 53 -0.96 -0.98 -10.40
C PHE A 53 -2.10 -1.64 -9.62
N TRP A 54 -1.86 -2.81 -9.06
CA TRP A 54 -2.77 -3.56 -8.19
C TRP A 54 -2.03 -3.81 -6.88
N HIS A 55 -2.33 -3.04 -5.84
CA HIS A 55 -1.73 -3.18 -4.51
C HIS A 55 -2.60 -4.05 -3.59
N GLY A 56 -2.73 -5.32 -3.96
CA GLY A 56 -3.54 -6.32 -3.25
C GLY A 56 -2.67 -7.24 -2.39
N ARG A 57 -2.98 -8.54 -2.38
CA ARG A 57 -2.16 -9.58 -1.74
C ARG A 57 -0.74 -9.60 -2.31
N GLU A 58 -0.62 -9.39 -3.60
CA GLU A 58 0.62 -9.30 -4.34
C GLU A 58 0.52 -8.10 -5.27
N ASP A 59 1.62 -7.34 -5.36
CA ASP A 59 1.71 -6.19 -6.25
C ASP A 59 1.78 -6.64 -7.71
N ARG A 60 0.82 -6.23 -8.53
CA ARG A 60 0.69 -6.67 -9.93
C ARG A 60 0.34 -5.51 -10.85
N VAL A 61 0.68 -5.62 -12.14
CA VAL A 61 0.15 -4.70 -13.16
C VAL A 61 -1.07 -5.35 -13.79
N LEU A 62 -2.19 -4.63 -13.74
CA LEU A 62 -3.42 -5.04 -14.40
C LEU A 62 -3.66 -4.23 -15.66
N GLU A 63 -4.23 -4.88 -16.67
CA GLU A 63 -4.77 -4.24 -17.87
C GLU A 63 -6.28 -4.52 -17.95
N LEU A 64 -7.09 -3.45 -17.96
CA LEU A 64 -8.52 -3.52 -18.25
C LEU A 64 -8.68 -3.41 -19.77
N ARG A 65 -8.83 -4.54 -20.49
CA ARG A 65 -8.94 -4.49 -21.95
C ARG A 65 -10.31 -4.07 -22.44
N LYS A 66 -10.34 -3.49 -23.64
CA LYS A 66 -11.58 -2.99 -24.29
C LYS A 66 -12.61 -4.08 -24.57
N ASP A 67 -12.17 -5.33 -24.73
CA ASP A 67 -13.03 -6.49 -24.95
C ASP A 67 -13.61 -7.07 -23.64
N GLY A 68 -13.35 -6.42 -22.51
CA GLY A 68 -13.82 -6.86 -21.19
C GLY A 68 -12.94 -7.93 -20.55
N THR A 69 -11.81 -8.30 -21.16
CA THR A 69 -10.85 -9.21 -20.52
C THR A 69 -9.92 -8.47 -19.58
N PHE A 70 -9.46 -9.20 -18.57
CA PHE A 70 -8.54 -8.75 -17.56
C PHE A 70 -7.26 -9.58 -17.66
N ASP A 71 -6.14 -8.91 -17.92
CA ASP A 71 -4.85 -9.56 -18.05
C ASP A 71 -3.94 -9.12 -16.90
N LEU A 72 -3.30 -10.13 -16.27
CA LEU A 72 -2.08 -9.97 -15.48
C LEU A 72 -0.95 -10.63 -16.26
N GLU A 73 0.19 -9.97 -16.37
CA GLU A 73 1.33 -10.46 -17.17
C GLU A 73 1.77 -11.88 -16.79
N ASP A 74 1.66 -12.25 -15.51
CA ASP A 74 2.06 -13.56 -14.98
C ASP A 74 0.97 -14.65 -15.10
N TRP A 75 -0.29 -14.27 -15.32
CA TRP A 75 -1.42 -15.21 -15.39
C TRP A 75 -1.64 -15.83 -16.76
N LYS A 76 -1.30 -15.08 -17.81
CA LYS A 76 -1.40 -15.57 -19.19
C LYS A 76 -0.58 -16.85 -19.38
N GLN A 77 0.56 -16.97 -18.69
CA GLN A 77 1.41 -18.16 -18.73
C GLN A 77 0.84 -19.35 -17.92
N GLN A 78 -0.12 -19.11 -17.03
CA GLN A 78 -0.71 -20.12 -16.14
C GLN A 78 -2.09 -20.60 -16.58
N GLY A 79 -2.60 -20.09 -17.72
CA GLY A 79 -3.92 -20.44 -18.24
C GLY A 79 -5.08 -19.93 -17.39
N ILE A 80 -4.86 -18.86 -16.61
CA ILE A 80 -5.90 -18.19 -15.83
C ILE A 80 -6.47 -17.06 -16.68
N SER A 81 -7.80 -17.02 -16.84
CA SER A 81 -8.49 -15.91 -17.49
C SER A 81 -9.31 -15.13 -16.48
N ALA A 82 -9.51 -13.85 -16.75
CA ALA A 82 -10.38 -13.03 -15.95
C ALA A 82 -11.13 -12.06 -16.85
N ILE A 83 -12.29 -11.65 -16.37
CA ILE A 83 -13.18 -10.69 -17.03
C ILE A 83 -13.43 -9.55 -16.06
N TRP A 84 -13.62 -8.35 -16.59
CA TRP A 84 -14.03 -7.21 -15.78
C TRP A 84 -15.32 -6.61 -16.32
N LYS A 85 -16.11 -6.02 -15.41
CA LYS A 85 -17.35 -5.35 -15.77
C LYS A 85 -17.58 -4.15 -14.87
N ALA A 86 -17.96 -3.02 -15.45
CA ALA A 86 -18.49 -1.89 -14.69
C ALA A 86 -19.82 -2.29 -14.02
N THR A 87 -19.90 -2.14 -12.70
CA THR A 87 -21.09 -2.46 -11.89
C THR A 87 -21.76 -1.23 -11.30
N GLY A 88 -21.15 -0.06 -11.45
CA GLY A 88 -21.71 1.23 -11.05
C GLY A 88 -20.93 2.39 -11.67
N PRO A 89 -21.23 3.63 -11.30
CA PRO A 89 -20.62 4.83 -11.91
C PRO A 89 -19.12 4.97 -11.64
N LYS A 90 -18.59 4.27 -10.63
CA LYS A 90 -17.16 4.26 -10.26
C LYS A 90 -16.64 2.87 -9.90
N GLN A 91 -17.46 1.84 -10.10
CA GLN A 91 -17.15 0.51 -9.59
C GLN A 91 -17.00 -0.49 -10.72
N VAL A 92 -15.96 -1.31 -10.63
CA VAL A 92 -15.70 -2.44 -11.51
C VAL A 92 -15.60 -3.71 -10.66
N THR A 93 -16.19 -4.79 -11.15
CA THR A 93 -15.94 -6.13 -10.63
C THR A 93 -15.01 -6.87 -11.58
N VAL A 94 -13.92 -7.43 -11.06
CA VAL A 94 -13.03 -8.35 -11.77
C VAL A 94 -13.35 -9.76 -11.31
N THR A 95 -13.64 -10.67 -12.24
CA THR A 95 -13.90 -12.08 -11.97
C THR A 95 -12.85 -12.95 -12.62
N VAL A 96 -12.14 -13.72 -11.81
CA VAL A 96 -11.14 -14.69 -12.25
C VAL A 96 -11.83 -16.03 -12.44
N VAL A 97 -11.75 -16.55 -13.67
CA VAL A 97 -12.29 -17.85 -14.04
C VAL A 97 -11.12 -18.81 -14.16
N SER A 98 -11.14 -19.84 -13.31
CA SER A 98 -10.13 -20.89 -13.32
C SER A 98 -10.81 -22.25 -13.24
N GLN A 99 -10.32 -23.20 -14.02
CA GLN A 99 -10.76 -24.59 -13.94
C GLN A 99 -10.23 -25.30 -12.68
N LYS A 100 -9.26 -24.69 -11.98
CA LYS A 100 -8.55 -25.32 -10.84
C LYS A 100 -9.05 -24.86 -9.47
N PHE A 101 -9.80 -23.76 -9.40
CA PHE A 101 -10.30 -23.21 -8.14
C PHE A 101 -11.61 -22.44 -8.34
N ARG A 102 -12.37 -22.23 -7.26
CA ARG A 102 -13.61 -21.43 -7.28
C ARG A 102 -13.35 -20.05 -7.89
N ASN A 103 -14.32 -19.52 -8.62
CA ASN A 103 -14.22 -18.16 -9.15
C ASN A 103 -13.86 -17.17 -8.03
N LEU A 104 -12.85 -16.35 -8.29
CA LEU A 104 -12.43 -15.28 -7.38
C LEU A 104 -12.94 -13.96 -7.93
N THR A 105 -13.33 -13.06 -7.04
CA THR A 105 -13.87 -11.75 -7.44
C THR A 105 -13.16 -10.65 -6.67
N ALA A 106 -12.82 -9.58 -7.34
CA ALA A 106 -12.35 -8.33 -6.74
C ALA A 106 -13.31 -7.20 -7.11
N THR A 107 -13.38 -6.22 -6.23
CA THR A 107 -14.17 -5.00 -6.44
C THR A 107 -13.19 -3.83 -6.47
N LEU A 108 -13.22 -3.05 -7.54
CA LEU A 108 -12.37 -1.88 -7.75
C LEU A 108 -13.25 -0.64 -7.73
N ASP A 109 -13.00 0.25 -6.78
CA ASP A 109 -13.69 1.51 -6.58
C ASP A 109 -12.76 2.65 -7.02
N PHE A 110 -13.05 3.22 -8.19
CA PHE A 110 -12.26 4.29 -8.81
C PHE A 110 -12.58 5.64 -8.19
N ASP A 111 -11.57 6.50 -8.11
CA ASP A 111 -11.78 7.91 -7.80
C ASP A 111 -12.52 8.63 -8.94
N THR A 112 -13.04 9.82 -8.67
CA THR A 112 -13.78 10.63 -9.66
C THR A 112 -12.94 11.00 -10.89
N SER A 113 -11.62 11.03 -10.75
CA SER A 113 -10.70 11.45 -11.81
C SER A 113 -10.16 10.28 -12.64
N LEU A 114 -10.56 9.04 -12.32
CA LEU A 114 -10.07 7.81 -12.94
C LEU A 114 -8.53 7.77 -12.97
N ASN A 115 -7.92 8.17 -11.85
CA ASN A 115 -6.48 8.23 -11.67
C ASN A 115 -5.96 7.25 -10.63
N SER A 116 -6.84 6.75 -9.77
CA SER A 116 -6.57 5.68 -8.82
C SER A 116 -7.84 4.88 -8.54
N PHE A 117 -7.66 3.68 -7.99
CA PHE A 117 -8.74 2.91 -7.38
C PHE A 117 -8.33 2.35 -6.02
N THR A 118 -9.32 2.02 -5.21
CA THR A 118 -9.21 1.18 -4.01
C THR A 118 -10.18 0.00 -4.14
N GLY A 119 -10.35 -0.82 -3.11
CA GLY A 119 -11.47 -1.75 -3.08
C GLY A 119 -11.18 -3.04 -2.34
N LYS A 120 -11.74 -4.15 -2.80
CA LYS A 120 -11.59 -5.48 -2.22
C LYS A 120 -10.87 -6.42 -3.18
N ASP A 121 -9.86 -7.10 -2.65
CA ASP A 121 -9.03 -8.04 -3.41
C ASP A 121 -9.81 -9.32 -3.76
N LEU A 122 -9.20 -10.20 -4.55
CA LEU A 122 -9.79 -11.43 -5.10
C LEU A 122 -10.39 -12.40 -4.06
N ASP A 123 -9.91 -12.34 -2.82
CA ASP A 123 -10.44 -13.14 -1.71
C ASP A 123 -11.59 -12.46 -0.95
N GLN A 124 -11.97 -11.24 -1.34
CA GLN A 124 -12.96 -10.35 -0.74
C GLN A 124 -12.71 -9.99 0.73
N LYS A 125 -11.60 -10.45 1.32
CA LYS A 125 -11.24 -10.21 2.73
C LYS A 125 -10.30 -9.02 2.85
N ARG A 126 -9.37 -8.89 1.92
CA ARG A 126 -8.34 -7.84 1.94
C ARG A 126 -8.81 -6.59 1.22
N ALA A 127 -8.44 -5.45 1.79
CA ALA A 127 -8.57 -4.17 1.10
C ALA A 127 -7.39 -3.99 0.14
N ILE A 128 -7.66 -3.41 -1.02
CA ILE A 128 -6.64 -2.97 -1.97
C ILE A 128 -6.24 -1.55 -1.55
N ALA A 129 -4.93 -1.33 -1.38
CA ALA A 129 -4.41 0.01 -1.12
C ALA A 129 -4.58 0.90 -2.38
N PRO A 130 -4.58 2.25 -2.23
CA PRO A 130 -4.70 3.16 -3.36
C PRO A 130 -3.75 2.79 -4.50
N SER A 131 -4.35 2.45 -5.63
CA SER A 131 -3.72 1.81 -6.78
C SER A 131 -3.80 2.73 -7.98
N PRO A 132 -2.71 3.43 -8.35
CA PRO A 132 -2.75 4.46 -9.37
C PRO A 132 -2.76 3.89 -10.79
N ARG A 133 -3.32 4.69 -11.70
CA ARG A 133 -3.28 4.44 -13.15
C ARG A 133 -1.85 4.55 -13.66
N ILE A 134 -1.47 3.63 -14.53
CA ILE A 134 -0.24 3.70 -15.32
C ILE A 134 -0.58 4.49 -16.59
N ALA A 135 0.07 5.63 -16.81
CA ALA A 135 -0.16 6.37 -18.04
C ALA A 135 0.44 5.60 -19.23
N VAL A 136 -0.15 5.79 -20.41
CA VAL A 136 0.49 5.36 -21.65
C VAL A 136 1.64 6.34 -21.86
N SER A 137 2.90 5.87 -21.76
CA SER A 137 4.06 6.74 -21.91
C SER A 137 3.89 7.65 -23.14
N PRO A 138 3.82 8.98 -22.98
CA PRO A 138 3.98 9.85 -24.13
C PRO A 138 5.38 9.60 -24.68
N GLY A 139 5.51 9.64 -26.01
CA GLY A 139 6.81 9.54 -26.66
C GLY A 139 7.83 10.53 -26.05
N PRO A 140 9.13 10.26 -26.20
CA PRO A 140 10.18 11.10 -25.63
C PRO A 140 10.03 12.54 -26.16
N GLY A 141 9.55 13.46 -25.32
CA GLY A 141 9.36 14.86 -25.73
C GLY A 141 8.44 15.70 -24.83
N GLY A 142 7.54 15.09 -24.06
CA GLY A 142 6.67 15.82 -23.12
C GLY A 142 7.34 16.07 -21.78
N GLY A 143 8.29 17.00 -21.70
CA GLY A 143 8.80 17.43 -20.40
C GLY A 143 7.71 18.16 -19.61
N HIS A 144 7.43 17.74 -18.38
CA HIS A 144 6.56 18.46 -17.44
C HIS A 144 7.41 19.32 -16.49
N PRO A 145 7.65 20.61 -16.78
CA PRO A 145 8.67 21.41 -16.08
C PRO A 145 8.34 21.63 -14.61
N ALA A 146 7.05 21.62 -14.26
CA ALA A 146 6.58 21.76 -12.88
C ALA A 146 7.00 20.56 -12.01
N LEU A 147 6.76 19.32 -12.48
CA LEU A 147 7.14 18.12 -11.73
C LEU A 147 8.67 18.00 -11.61
N THR A 148 9.40 18.30 -12.69
CA THR A 148 10.88 18.31 -12.66
C THR A 148 11.41 19.30 -11.61
N LYS A 149 10.83 20.50 -11.53
CA LYS A 149 11.21 21.50 -10.52
C LYS A 149 10.89 21.05 -9.10
N LEU A 150 9.76 20.37 -8.88
CA LEU A 150 9.32 19.92 -7.56
C LEU A 150 10.15 18.73 -7.03
N LEU A 151 10.56 17.82 -7.91
CA LEU A 151 11.34 16.65 -7.54
C LEU A 151 12.86 16.90 -7.52
N GLY A 152 13.35 17.90 -8.24
CA GLY A 152 14.78 18.21 -8.30
C GLY A 152 15.39 18.55 -6.92
N GLY A 153 16.33 17.72 -6.47
CA GLY A 153 17.01 17.80 -5.18
C GLY A 153 16.33 17.00 -4.05
N THR A 154 15.37 16.13 -4.37
CA THR A 154 14.66 15.31 -3.38
C THR A 154 15.24 13.90 -3.28
N GLN A 155 15.12 13.30 -2.09
CA GLN A 155 15.54 11.94 -1.81
C GLN A 155 14.36 11.08 -1.44
N TRP A 156 14.38 9.82 -1.89
CA TRP A 156 13.26 8.90 -1.68
C TRP A 156 13.76 7.49 -1.38
N TYR A 157 12.98 6.76 -0.60
CA TYR A 157 13.17 5.33 -0.49
C TYR A 157 12.78 4.66 -1.80
N TRP A 158 13.45 3.58 -2.17
CA TRP A 158 13.12 2.74 -3.32
C TRP A 158 12.98 1.32 -2.81
N HIS A 159 11.73 0.88 -2.64
CA HIS A 159 11.40 -0.47 -2.18
C HIS A 159 11.30 -1.44 -3.37
N GLY A 160 12.44 -1.67 -4.02
CA GLY A 160 12.61 -2.64 -5.12
C GLY A 160 13.23 -3.95 -4.66
N LYS A 161 14.11 -4.56 -5.48
CA LYS A 161 14.87 -5.77 -5.07
C LYS A 161 15.64 -5.60 -3.74
N LYS A 162 16.14 -4.41 -3.51
CA LYS A 162 16.88 -4.01 -2.31
C LYS A 162 16.40 -2.61 -1.95
N ASP A 163 16.07 -2.40 -0.69
CA ASP A 163 15.73 -1.08 -0.18
C ASP A 163 16.95 -0.16 -0.32
N ARG A 164 16.73 0.98 -0.96
CA ARG A 164 17.77 1.97 -1.23
C ARG A 164 17.21 3.37 -1.07
N VAL A 165 18.10 4.34 -0.92
CA VAL A 165 17.76 5.74 -1.08
C VAL A 165 18.25 6.20 -2.45
N LEU A 166 17.33 6.75 -3.24
CA LEU A 166 17.64 7.45 -4.48
C LEU A 166 17.57 8.96 -4.28
N GLU A 167 18.26 9.68 -5.15
CA GLU A 167 18.20 11.12 -5.28
C GLU A 167 17.79 11.51 -6.70
N PHE A 168 16.72 12.30 -6.83
CA PHE A 168 16.40 13.00 -8.07
C PHE A 168 17.22 14.29 -8.10
N ARG A 169 18.32 14.32 -8.83
CA ARG A 169 19.15 15.53 -8.89
C ARG A 169 18.55 16.58 -9.82
N LYS A 170 18.84 17.84 -9.51
CA LYS A 170 18.34 19.01 -10.27
C LYS A 170 18.84 19.06 -11.72
N ASP A 171 19.96 18.40 -12.00
CA ASP A 171 20.56 18.29 -13.33
C ASP A 171 19.94 17.16 -14.18
N GLY A 172 18.91 16.47 -13.67
CA GLY A 172 18.27 15.34 -14.36
C GLY A 172 18.96 13.99 -14.13
N ASN A 173 20.06 13.96 -13.37
CA ASN A 173 20.68 12.71 -12.98
C ASN A 173 19.88 12.01 -11.87
N PHE A 174 19.85 10.69 -11.96
CA PHE A 174 19.24 9.80 -10.98
C PHE A 174 20.36 9.02 -10.31
N GLN A 175 20.55 9.19 -9.01
CA GLN A 175 21.68 8.57 -8.31
C GLN A 175 21.23 7.68 -7.15
N LEU A 176 21.75 6.45 -7.16
CA LEU A 176 21.79 5.56 -6.02
C LEU A 176 23.21 5.57 -5.43
N ALA A 177 23.32 5.56 -4.11
CA ALA A 177 24.59 5.73 -3.40
C ALA A 177 25.67 4.71 -3.82
N ASP A 178 25.28 3.48 -4.16
CA ASP A 178 26.19 2.38 -4.53
C ASP A 178 26.44 2.24 -6.04
N TRP A 179 25.78 3.04 -6.89
CA TRP A 179 25.85 2.90 -8.35
C TRP A 179 27.00 3.66 -9.00
N ALA A 180 27.36 4.82 -8.45
CA ALA A 180 28.46 5.62 -8.98
C ALA A 180 29.78 4.83 -8.98
N GLN A 181 30.01 4.02 -7.95
CA GLN A 181 31.18 3.14 -7.84
C GLN A 181 31.17 1.96 -8.83
N GLN A 182 30.01 1.67 -9.45
CA GLN A 182 29.82 0.55 -10.37
C GLN A 182 29.79 0.97 -11.85
N GLY A 183 29.99 2.27 -12.14
CA GLY A 183 29.94 2.81 -13.50
C GLY A 183 28.53 2.75 -14.11
N ILE A 184 27.49 2.82 -13.28
CA ILE A 184 26.10 2.85 -13.70
C ILE A 184 25.65 4.32 -13.68
N SER A 185 25.19 4.83 -14.82
CA SER A 185 24.55 6.14 -14.91
C SER A 185 23.04 5.97 -15.06
N ALA A 186 22.28 6.88 -14.47
CA ALA A 186 20.86 6.91 -14.66
C ALA A 186 20.38 8.34 -14.76
N VAL A 187 19.37 8.53 -15.60
CA VAL A 187 18.72 9.81 -15.81
C VAL A 187 17.24 9.65 -15.53
N TRP A 188 16.61 10.71 -15.08
CA TRP A 188 15.17 10.73 -14.87
C TRP A 188 14.54 11.87 -15.64
N GLN A 189 13.31 11.65 -16.08
CA GLN A 189 12.53 12.65 -16.77
C GLN A 189 11.07 12.52 -16.36
N ALA A 190 10.43 13.65 -16.06
CA ALA A 190 8.98 13.69 -15.93
C ALA A 190 8.34 13.32 -17.28
N SER A 191 7.63 12.20 -17.33
CA SER A 191 6.88 11.71 -18.49
C SER A 191 5.38 12.04 -18.38
N GLY A 192 4.93 12.54 -17.24
CA GLY A 192 3.55 12.93 -16.98
C GLY A 192 3.46 13.99 -15.88
N GLU A 193 2.26 14.45 -15.57
CA GLU A 193 2.04 15.41 -14.46
C GLU A 193 2.46 14.85 -13.10
N ARG A 194 2.45 13.51 -12.95
CA ARG A 194 2.84 12.78 -11.74
C ARG A 194 3.75 11.59 -12.04
N GLU A 195 4.23 11.47 -13.27
CA GLU A 195 4.99 10.30 -13.72
C GLU A 195 6.43 10.69 -14.04
N VAL A 196 7.35 9.86 -13.61
CA VAL A 196 8.77 9.96 -13.91
C VAL A 196 9.25 8.65 -14.53
N THR A 197 9.90 8.75 -15.69
CA THR A 197 10.65 7.65 -16.26
C THR A 197 12.11 7.76 -15.81
N VAL A 198 12.64 6.70 -15.22
CA VAL A 198 14.07 6.55 -14.90
C VAL A 198 14.69 5.61 -15.93
N THR A 199 15.73 6.07 -16.62
CA THR A 199 16.49 5.26 -17.58
C THR A 199 17.89 5.03 -17.04
N VAL A 200 18.27 3.77 -16.91
CA VAL A 200 19.59 3.34 -16.43
C VAL A 200 20.40 2.84 -17.60
N THR A 201 21.57 3.42 -17.77
CA THR A 201 22.55 3.06 -18.78
C THR A 201 23.78 2.47 -18.10
N SER A 202 24.20 1.29 -18.55
CA SER A 202 25.43 0.66 -18.07
C SER A 202 26.15 0.00 -19.23
N ALA A 203 27.48 0.01 -19.20
CA ALA A 203 28.29 -0.76 -20.14
C ALA A 203 28.12 -2.29 -19.97
N LYS A 204 27.54 -2.74 -18.84
CA LYS A 204 27.46 -4.17 -18.48
C LYS A 204 26.11 -4.81 -18.80
N PHE A 205 25.06 -4.05 -19.06
CA PHE A 205 23.72 -4.58 -19.31
C PHE A 205 22.91 -3.63 -20.21
N LYS A 206 21.89 -4.18 -20.88
CA LYS A 206 20.95 -3.41 -21.72
C LYS A 206 20.30 -2.30 -20.90
N ASN A 207 20.04 -1.16 -21.53
CA ASN A 207 19.35 -0.04 -20.88
C ASN A 207 18.06 -0.52 -20.18
N LEU A 208 17.96 -0.19 -18.91
CA LEU A 208 16.82 -0.53 -18.08
C LEU A 208 15.95 0.71 -17.87
N THR A 209 14.66 0.49 -17.67
CA THR A 209 13.71 1.59 -17.50
C THR A 209 12.76 1.26 -16.35
N ALA A 210 12.57 2.22 -15.46
CA ALA A 210 11.57 2.20 -14.41
C ALA A 210 10.60 3.36 -14.61
N THR A 211 9.34 3.16 -14.22
CA THR A 211 8.31 4.20 -14.25
C THR A 211 7.83 4.43 -12.84
N LEU A 212 7.91 5.66 -12.36
CA LEU A 212 7.53 6.07 -11.01
C LEU A 212 6.32 6.99 -11.10
N ILE A 213 5.30 6.72 -10.31
CA ILE A 213 4.05 7.47 -10.26
C ILE A 213 3.88 8.01 -8.84
N PHE A 214 3.91 9.32 -8.73
CA PHE A 214 3.81 10.04 -7.47
C PHE A 214 2.34 10.27 -7.07
N THR A 215 2.11 10.31 -5.76
CA THR A 215 0.86 10.82 -5.21
C THR A 215 0.69 12.30 -5.52
N GLU A 216 -0.55 12.78 -5.49
CA GLU A 216 -0.87 14.19 -5.78
C GLU A 216 -0.09 15.18 -4.91
N ASN A 217 0.11 14.85 -3.63
CA ASN A 217 0.85 15.66 -2.68
C ASN A 217 2.38 15.42 -2.67
N LEU A 218 2.90 14.58 -3.58
CA LEU A 218 4.33 14.22 -3.64
C LEU A 218 4.90 13.77 -2.30
N SER A 219 4.16 12.93 -1.56
CA SER A 219 4.64 12.30 -0.32
C SER A 219 5.10 10.87 -0.52
N LEU A 220 4.56 10.19 -1.53
CA LEU A 220 4.86 8.80 -1.85
C LEU A 220 4.97 8.63 -3.38
N PHE A 221 5.66 7.60 -3.82
CA PHE A 221 5.52 7.07 -5.18
C PHE A 221 5.34 5.55 -5.18
N THR A 222 4.82 5.03 -6.28
CA THR A 222 4.82 3.59 -6.64
C THR A 222 5.29 3.48 -8.08
N GLY A 223 5.59 2.28 -8.58
CA GLY A 223 6.14 2.19 -9.93
C GLY A 223 6.47 0.81 -10.43
N THR A 224 7.07 0.75 -11.62
CA THR A 224 7.76 -0.44 -12.11
C THR A 224 9.25 -0.31 -11.79
N ASP A 225 9.85 -1.38 -11.27
CA ASP A 225 11.30 -1.49 -11.05
C ASP A 225 12.01 -1.65 -12.40
N LEU A 226 13.34 -1.55 -12.40
CA LEU A 226 14.20 -1.47 -13.58
C LEU A 226 14.12 -2.69 -14.49
N ASP A 227 13.73 -3.84 -13.95
CA ASP A 227 13.56 -5.08 -14.70
C ASP A 227 12.14 -5.25 -15.29
N LYS A 228 11.30 -4.22 -15.19
CA LYS A 228 9.92 -4.08 -15.72
C LYS A 228 8.90 -5.12 -15.25
N ASN A 229 9.35 -6.22 -14.65
CA ASN A 229 8.52 -7.32 -14.19
C ASN A 229 8.16 -7.22 -12.71
N ARG A 230 8.66 -6.19 -12.01
CA ARG A 230 8.40 -5.97 -10.58
C ARG A 230 7.86 -4.60 -10.33
N ILE A 231 6.95 -4.52 -9.38
CA ILE A 231 6.40 -3.26 -8.88
C ILE A 231 7.24 -2.81 -7.69
N ILE A 232 7.55 -1.53 -7.68
CA ILE A 232 8.14 -0.86 -6.53
C ILE A 232 7.01 -0.66 -5.53
N ALA A 233 7.15 -1.23 -4.34
CA ALA A 233 6.19 -1.01 -3.27
C ALA A 233 6.13 0.49 -2.91
N VAL A 234 5.03 0.92 -2.30
CA VAL A 234 4.80 2.33 -1.94
C VAL A 234 6.02 2.90 -1.20
N SER A 235 6.64 3.90 -1.81
CA SER A 235 7.97 4.39 -1.50
C SER A 235 7.90 5.85 -1.02
N PRO A 236 8.20 6.11 0.28
CA PRO A 236 8.11 7.45 0.85
C PRO A 236 9.32 8.33 0.53
N ARG A 237 9.14 9.64 0.70
CA ARG A 237 10.23 10.62 0.66
C ARG A 237 11.12 10.47 1.90
N VAL A 238 12.43 10.69 1.77
CA VAL A 238 13.40 10.46 2.85
C VAL A 238 13.41 11.59 3.88
N ASP A 239 13.18 12.83 3.46
CA ASP A 239 13.11 14.01 4.33
C ASP A 239 11.76 14.17 5.05
N ASP A 240 10.75 13.37 4.73
CA ASP A 240 9.48 13.32 5.47
C ASP A 240 9.71 12.92 6.93
N GLY A 241 10.70 12.07 7.21
CA GLY A 241 11.13 11.77 8.58
C GLY A 241 11.75 12.99 9.27
N ALA A 242 12.56 13.79 8.58
CA ALA A 242 13.13 15.01 9.14
C ALA A 242 12.06 16.07 9.42
N LEU A 243 11.09 16.24 8.53
CA LEU A 243 9.96 17.14 8.72
C LEU A 243 9.05 16.68 9.87
N LEU A 244 8.75 15.38 9.96
CA LEU A 244 8.01 14.81 11.07
C LEU A 244 8.77 15.00 12.38
N ALA A 245 10.08 14.74 12.39
CA ALA A 245 10.91 14.93 13.58
C ALA A 245 10.93 16.40 14.05
N GLN A 246 10.98 17.35 13.11
CA GLN A 246 10.86 18.78 13.41
C GLN A 246 9.51 19.12 14.06
N ASN A 247 8.42 18.55 13.55
CA ASN A 247 7.06 18.81 14.04
C ASN A 247 6.75 18.13 15.38
N LEU A 248 7.33 16.95 15.62
CA LEU A 248 7.14 16.20 16.86
C LEU A 248 8.13 16.60 17.97
N GLY A 249 9.26 17.21 17.62
CA GLY A 249 10.27 17.62 18.59
C GLY A 249 9.73 18.60 19.63
N GLY A 250 9.70 18.17 20.89
CA GLY A 250 9.20 18.93 22.04
C GLY A 250 7.74 18.65 22.40
N THR A 251 7.06 17.75 21.70
CA THR A 251 5.64 17.43 21.94
C THR A 251 5.44 16.39 23.06
N ARG A 252 4.25 16.39 23.66
CA ARG A 252 3.85 15.48 24.73
C ARG A 252 2.59 14.73 24.32
N TRP A 253 2.50 13.48 24.74
CA TRP A 253 1.40 12.62 24.33
C TRP A 253 1.03 11.66 25.44
N LEU A 254 -0.24 11.27 25.48
CA LEU A 254 -0.70 10.21 26.35
C LEU A 254 -0.29 8.88 25.73
N TRP A 255 0.33 8.01 26.50
CA TRP A 255 0.74 6.67 26.08
C TRP A 255 -0.11 5.64 26.80
N HIS A 256 -1.00 4.98 26.06
CA HIS A 256 -1.84 3.90 26.56
C HIS A 256 -1.07 2.57 26.53
N GLY A 257 -0.18 2.38 27.51
CA GLY A 257 0.63 1.18 27.69
C GLY A 257 0.08 0.25 28.77
N LYS A 258 0.96 -0.34 29.60
CA LYS A 258 0.52 -1.11 30.80
C LYS A 258 -0.15 -0.21 31.84
N LYS A 259 0.26 1.06 31.84
CA LYS A 259 -0.30 2.16 32.63
C LYS A 259 -0.32 3.37 31.71
N ASP A 260 -1.33 4.20 31.86
CA ASP A 260 -1.40 5.49 31.18
C ASP A 260 -0.30 6.41 31.71
N ARG A 261 0.49 6.95 30.79
CA ARG A 261 1.65 7.77 31.11
C ARG A 261 1.78 8.87 30.08
N VAL A 262 2.38 9.99 30.46
CA VAL A 262 2.75 11.02 29.48
C VAL A 262 4.13 10.69 28.93
N MET A 263 4.20 10.47 27.62
CA MET A 263 5.46 10.42 26.88
C MET A 263 5.82 11.81 26.36
N LYS A 264 7.13 12.06 26.22
CA LYS A 264 7.66 13.28 25.60
C LYS A 264 8.69 12.90 24.54
N LEU A 265 8.48 13.42 23.33
CA LEU A 265 9.42 13.32 22.23
C LEU A 265 10.29 14.56 22.25
N ARG A 266 11.54 14.48 22.70
CA ARG A 266 12.43 15.65 22.79
C ARG A 266 13.04 15.99 21.43
N LYS A 267 13.33 17.28 21.23
CA LYS A 267 13.96 17.80 19.99
C LYS A 267 15.34 17.21 19.70
N ASP A 268 16.04 16.75 20.73
CA ASP A 268 17.36 16.11 20.64
C ASP A 268 17.29 14.60 20.32
N GLY A 269 16.10 14.07 20.02
CA GLY A 269 15.90 12.66 19.71
C GLY A 269 15.74 11.76 20.94
N HIS A 270 15.72 12.31 22.16
CA HIS A 270 15.44 11.52 23.36
C HIS A 270 13.94 11.29 23.57
N PHE A 271 13.62 10.07 24.03
CA PHE A 271 12.28 9.67 24.41
C PHE A 271 12.19 9.61 25.94
N GLU A 272 11.24 10.35 26.52
CA GLU A 272 11.03 10.36 27.96
C GLU A 272 9.65 9.82 28.32
N LEU A 273 9.62 9.06 29.39
CA LEU A 273 8.42 8.57 30.04
C LEU A 273 8.57 8.86 31.54
N GLY A 274 7.58 9.49 32.16
CA GLY A 274 7.75 10.22 33.42
C GLY A 274 8.43 9.46 34.58
N ASP A 275 8.31 8.13 34.65
CA ASP A 275 8.90 7.29 35.68
C ASP A 275 10.17 6.52 35.24
N TRP A 276 10.55 6.61 33.96
CA TRP A 276 11.67 5.85 33.39
C TRP A 276 13.04 6.38 33.80
N ASN A 277 13.18 7.70 33.88
CA ASN A 277 14.42 8.33 34.35
C ASN A 277 14.76 7.87 35.77
N GLN A 278 13.77 7.73 36.65
CA GLN A 278 13.97 7.22 38.03
C GLN A 278 14.35 5.73 38.07
N GLN A 279 14.03 4.97 37.02
CA GLN A 279 14.32 3.54 36.90
C GLN A 279 15.64 3.23 36.16
N GLY A 280 16.31 4.27 35.65
CA GLY A 280 17.53 4.16 34.84
C GLY A 280 17.26 3.60 33.43
N ILE A 281 16.09 3.89 32.86
CA ILE A 281 15.71 3.48 31.51
C ILE A 281 15.87 4.70 30.59
N SER A 282 16.76 4.59 29.61
CA SER A 282 16.92 5.60 28.56
C SER A 282 16.34 5.08 27.25
N ALA A 283 15.79 5.97 26.43
CA ALA A 283 15.32 5.63 25.09
C ALA A 283 15.52 6.80 24.13
N VAL A 284 15.59 6.46 22.85
CA VAL A 284 15.66 7.40 21.74
C VAL A 284 14.49 7.17 20.81
N TRP A 285 14.13 8.19 20.04
CA TRP A 285 13.13 8.08 18.99
C TRP A 285 13.68 8.61 17.68
N GLN A 286 13.19 8.06 16.59
CA GLN A 286 13.53 8.47 15.24
C GLN A 286 12.28 8.40 14.37
N ALA A 287 12.03 9.45 13.61
CA ALA A 287 11.04 9.40 12.55
C ALA A 287 11.55 8.52 11.40
N THR A 288 10.81 7.46 11.09
CA THR A 288 11.15 6.45 10.07
C THR A 288 10.30 6.59 8.81
N GLY A 289 9.34 7.52 8.80
CA GLY A 289 8.52 7.85 7.64
C GLY A 289 7.69 9.12 7.87
N PRO A 290 6.74 9.47 6.96
CA PRO A 290 5.94 10.69 7.02
C PRO A 290 5.03 10.79 8.24
N ARG A 291 4.72 9.65 8.86
CA ARG A 291 3.88 9.56 10.06
C ARG A 291 4.40 8.55 11.07
N GLU A 292 5.54 7.94 10.81
CA GLU A 292 6.04 6.83 11.60
C GLU A 292 7.24 7.24 12.44
N VAL A 293 7.22 6.85 13.70
CA VAL A 293 8.33 7.00 14.64
C VAL A 293 8.65 5.64 15.24
N THR A 294 9.93 5.28 15.24
CA THR A 294 10.44 4.16 16.03
C THR A 294 11.05 4.67 17.31
N VAL A 295 10.69 4.07 18.45
CA VAL A 295 11.30 4.31 19.77
C VAL A 295 12.14 3.09 20.12
N THR A 296 13.38 3.31 20.52
CA THR A 296 14.34 2.25 20.90
C THR A 296 14.81 2.47 22.33
N VAL A 297 14.64 1.47 23.18
CA VAL A 297 15.13 1.50 24.57
C VAL A 297 16.62 1.17 24.59
N ILE A 298 17.41 2.09 25.14
CA ILE A 298 18.84 1.97 25.38
C ILE A 298 19.02 1.78 26.88
N SER A 299 18.65 0.60 27.40
CA SER A 299 18.83 0.28 28.82
C SER A 299 19.65 -0.99 28.98
N PRO A 300 20.66 -1.01 29.87
CA PRO A 300 21.38 -2.23 30.22
C PRO A 300 20.45 -3.34 30.79
N LYS A 301 19.31 -2.93 31.37
CA LYS A 301 18.32 -3.82 31.98
C LYS A 301 17.32 -4.42 30.97
N PHE A 302 17.12 -3.76 29.83
CA PHE A 302 16.10 -4.13 28.84
C PHE A 302 16.72 -4.10 27.44
N ARG A 303 17.07 -5.27 26.90
CA ARG A 303 17.62 -5.39 25.54
C ARG A 303 16.49 -5.44 24.51
N ASP A 304 16.74 -4.83 23.35
CA ASP A 304 15.96 -4.99 22.11
C ASP A 304 14.48 -4.60 22.14
N LEU A 305 14.07 -3.74 23.08
CA LEU A 305 12.71 -3.21 23.10
C LEU A 305 12.57 -2.04 22.12
N THR A 306 11.68 -2.22 21.15
CA THR A 306 11.32 -1.18 20.19
C THR A 306 9.81 -1.02 20.13
N ALA A 307 9.35 0.23 20.02
CA ALA A 307 7.96 0.56 19.73
C ALA A 307 7.86 1.30 18.40
N THR A 308 6.75 1.12 17.70
CA THR A 308 6.45 1.81 16.44
C THR A 308 5.20 2.64 16.65
N LEU A 309 5.28 3.95 16.42
CA LEU A 309 4.20 4.91 16.59
C LEU A 309 3.82 5.47 15.23
N VAL A 310 2.54 5.46 14.93
CA VAL A 310 1.97 5.95 13.68
C VAL A 310 1.02 7.10 14.01
N PHE A 311 1.44 8.32 13.67
CA PHE A 311 0.71 9.55 13.89
C PHE A 311 -0.40 9.73 12.85
N ASP A 312 -1.50 10.37 13.24
CA ASP A 312 -2.52 10.79 12.27
C ASP A 312 -2.03 11.97 11.42
N GLY A 313 -2.76 12.28 10.35
CA GLY A 313 -2.38 13.36 9.43
C GLY A 313 -2.41 14.76 10.05
N GLY A 314 -3.08 14.95 11.19
CA GLY A 314 -3.14 16.22 11.90
C GLY A 314 -2.09 16.36 13.01
N LEU A 315 -1.32 15.30 13.28
CA LEU A 315 -0.44 15.21 14.45
C LEU A 315 -1.20 15.53 15.76
N THR A 316 -2.42 15.00 15.87
CA THR A 316 -3.30 15.17 17.05
C THR A 316 -3.42 13.91 17.90
N SER A 317 -3.16 12.75 17.29
CA SER A 317 -3.09 11.47 17.98
C SER A 317 -2.15 10.50 17.25
N PHE A 318 -1.75 9.43 17.93
CA PHE A 318 -1.02 8.31 17.32
C PHE A 318 -1.63 6.97 17.73
N THR A 319 -1.31 5.94 16.96
CA THR A 319 -1.54 4.52 17.28
C THR A 319 -0.22 3.78 17.14
N GLY A 320 -0.11 2.51 17.53
CA GLY A 320 1.15 1.82 17.31
C GLY A 320 1.29 0.49 18.00
N THR A 321 2.52 -0.01 18.02
CA THR A 321 2.91 -1.21 18.73
C THR A 321 3.76 -0.82 19.94
N ASP A 322 3.38 -1.30 21.13
CA ASP A 322 4.09 -1.07 22.39
C ASP A 322 5.45 -1.78 22.38
N LEU A 323 6.31 -1.44 23.34
CA LEU A 323 7.72 -1.82 23.42
C LEU A 323 7.98 -3.34 23.49
N ASP A 324 6.99 -4.11 23.95
CA ASP A 324 7.04 -5.56 24.03
C ASP A 324 6.58 -6.28 22.75
N LYS A 325 6.17 -5.51 21.73
CA LYS A 325 5.63 -5.97 20.44
C LYS A 325 4.37 -6.83 20.51
N LYS A 326 3.83 -7.06 21.72
CA LYS A 326 2.66 -7.91 21.96
C LYS A 326 1.40 -7.10 22.16
N ARG A 327 1.53 -5.81 22.48
CA ARG A 327 0.39 -4.91 22.74
C ARG A 327 0.32 -3.81 21.69
N GLN A 328 -0.91 -3.50 21.29
CA GLN A 328 -1.21 -2.35 20.45
C GLN A 328 -1.47 -1.15 21.34
N VAL A 329 -0.83 -0.03 21.02
CA VAL A 329 -1.17 1.27 21.57
C VAL A 329 -2.42 1.76 20.83
N VAL A 330 -3.53 1.77 21.54
CA VAL A 330 -4.78 2.38 21.08
C VAL A 330 -4.66 3.89 21.06
N ARG A 331 -5.52 4.52 20.23
CA ARG A 331 -5.49 5.95 19.89
C ARG A 331 -5.09 6.83 21.07
N SER A 332 -3.87 7.34 20.98
CA SER A 332 -3.14 8.01 22.03
C SER A 332 -3.06 9.50 21.69
N PRO A 333 -3.81 10.37 22.39
CA PRO A 333 -3.93 11.78 22.03
C PRO A 333 -2.68 12.58 22.39
N ARG A 334 -2.48 13.68 21.66
CA ARG A 334 -1.57 14.74 22.05
C ARG A 334 -2.02 15.36 23.37
N VAL A 335 -1.06 15.66 24.23
CA VAL A 335 -1.30 16.35 25.50
C VAL A 335 -0.70 17.74 25.35
N ASP A 336 -1.55 18.71 25.06
CA ASP A 336 -1.14 20.10 25.05
C ASP A 336 -0.98 20.63 26.49
N HIS A 337 -0.27 21.74 26.62
CA HIS A 337 -0.02 22.40 27.90
C HIS A 337 -1.24 23.17 28.39
#